data_AF-A0A9W8NGH9-F1
#
_entry.id   AF-A0A9W8NGH9-F1
#
_cell.length_a   1.000
_cell.length_b   1.000
_cell.length_c   1.000
_cell.angle_alpha   90.00
_cell.angle_beta   90.00
_cell.angle_gamma   90.00
#
_symmetry.space_group_name_H-M   'P 1'
#
loop_
_entity.id
_entity.type
_entity.pdbx_description
1 polymer ?
#
loop_
_entity_poly.entity_id
_entity_poly.type
_entity_poly.pdbx_seq_one_letter_code
_entity_poly.pdbx_strand_id
1 'polypeptide(L)'
;MPSMLDSSEPIPLSSRFAKLKRNMIACREKDVAESFYRLIRALRKEADDIAARGPDVIPTIDYFDIHDSGKASAFRRALRRRGVAVIKGVVPPTVAQAWKEETLDYIEDNPQTRGHPAHDPQLFDLYWSPSQVRARADSRLLDAQRFAMRTWHSSDDNALVSSDYPVVYADRLRVRTPEDISPTGGAHIDNGSVERWEPDGYGASGTYSPVFTGRSLQPLWVMQHVPDVPGHPQSVPCPGRQRRLDGLPNGAAKHGVPTPPALLHTTTQEPSGEDDGLRDGGHGDEWG
;
A
#
# COMPACT_ATOMS: atom_id res chain seq x y z
N MET A 1 -17.57 -26.63 18.24
CA MET A 1 -16.18 -26.21 18.01
C MET A 1 -16.05 -24.79 18.52
N PRO A 2 -15.33 -24.53 19.63
CA PRO A 2 -15.20 -23.18 20.16
C PRO A 2 -14.33 -22.31 19.25
N SER A 3 -14.77 -21.07 19.07
CA SER A 3 -14.14 -20.01 18.29
C SER A 3 -12.71 -19.73 18.76
N MET A 4 -11.71 -19.88 17.88
CA MET A 4 -10.29 -19.57 18.14
C MET A 4 -9.94 -18.08 17.94
N LEU A 5 -10.85 -17.15 18.24
CA LEU A 5 -10.61 -15.72 18.00
C LEU A 5 -10.62 -14.86 19.28
N ASP A 6 -10.52 -15.46 20.46
CA ASP A 6 -10.37 -14.70 21.71
C ASP A 6 -9.40 -15.37 22.70
N SER A 7 -8.15 -15.56 22.27
CA SER A 7 -7.04 -15.72 23.21
C SER A 7 -6.17 -14.47 23.15
N SER A 8 -6.32 -13.60 24.14
CA SER A 8 -5.59 -12.34 24.32
C SER A 8 -4.08 -12.51 24.60
N GLU A 9 -3.57 -13.75 24.64
CA GLU A 9 -2.15 -14.03 24.83
C GLU A 9 -1.45 -14.37 23.51
N PRO A 10 -0.30 -13.72 23.20
CA PRO A 10 0.50 -14.07 22.04
C PRO A 10 0.94 -15.53 22.11
N ILE A 11 0.83 -16.25 20.98
CA ILE A 11 1.34 -17.61 20.87
C ILE A 11 2.85 -17.59 21.17
N PRO A 12 3.33 -18.33 22.19
CA PRO A 12 4.73 -18.32 22.55
C PRO A 12 5.56 -18.97 21.44
N LEU A 13 6.52 -18.22 20.91
CA LEU A 13 7.51 -18.75 19.98
C LEU A 13 8.59 -19.53 20.74
N SER A 14 9.38 -20.33 20.02
CA SER A 14 10.45 -21.13 20.63
C SER A 14 11.47 -20.26 21.39
N SER A 15 12.12 -20.87 22.39
CA SER A 15 13.11 -20.19 23.25
C SER A 15 14.28 -19.57 22.49
N ARG A 16 14.52 -19.97 21.24
CA ARG A 16 15.52 -19.33 20.36
C ARG A 16 15.23 -17.84 20.18
N PHE A 17 13.96 -17.43 20.08
CA PHE A 17 13.60 -16.02 19.91
C PHE A 17 13.91 -15.19 21.15
N ALA A 18 13.86 -15.78 22.34
CA ALA A 18 14.31 -15.12 23.57
C ALA A 18 15.84 -14.94 23.60
N LYS A 19 16.60 -15.91 23.05
CA LYS A 19 18.06 -15.77 22.87
C LYS A 19 18.38 -14.71 21.82
N LEU A 20 17.66 -14.69 20.70
CA LEU A 20 17.80 -13.71 19.64
C LEU A 20 17.60 -12.28 20.18
N LYS A 21 16.46 -12.03 20.86
CA LYS A 21 16.17 -10.72 21.47
C LYS A 21 17.29 -10.24 22.39
N ARG A 22 17.82 -11.11 23.25
CA ARG A 22 18.95 -10.78 24.15
C ARG A 22 20.22 -10.43 23.37
N ASN A 23 20.55 -11.23 22.36
CA ASN A 23 21.76 -11.02 21.57
C ASN A 23 21.72 -9.73 20.75
N MET A 24 20.56 -9.36 20.20
CA MET A 24 20.41 -8.18 19.33
C MET A 24 20.72 -6.85 20.02
N ILE A 25 20.41 -6.76 21.32
CA ILE A 25 20.56 -5.52 22.11
C ILE A 25 21.66 -5.62 23.16
N ALA A 26 22.45 -6.70 23.15
CA ALA A 26 23.47 -6.96 24.14
C ALA A 26 24.42 -5.75 24.27
N CYS A 27 24.67 -5.34 25.51
CA CYS A 27 25.49 -4.17 25.87
C CYS A 27 24.91 -2.81 25.42
N ARG A 28 23.67 -2.77 24.90
CA ARG A 28 22.98 -1.56 24.39
C ARG A 28 21.55 -1.46 24.92
N GLU A 29 21.23 -2.19 25.99
CA GLU A 29 19.88 -2.33 26.51
C GLU A 29 19.31 -0.97 26.93
N LYS A 30 20.14 -0.13 27.57
CA LYS A 30 19.76 1.24 27.98
C LYS A 30 19.47 2.13 26.76
N ASP A 31 20.36 2.13 25.78
CA ASP A 31 20.23 2.97 24.57
C ASP A 31 18.96 2.62 23.78
N VAL A 32 18.64 1.32 23.68
CA VAL A 32 17.43 0.83 23.02
C VAL A 32 16.17 1.18 23.83
N ALA A 33 16.21 1.06 25.16
CA ALA A 33 15.08 1.46 26.00
C ALA A 33 14.80 2.96 25.89
N GLU A 34 15.83 3.81 25.94
CA GLU A 34 15.69 5.25 25.77
C GLU A 34 15.20 5.64 24.38
N SER A 35 15.71 4.98 23.33
CA SER A 35 15.24 5.22 21.96
C SER A 35 13.77 4.85 21.79
N PHE A 36 13.31 3.78 22.43
CA PHE A 36 11.91 3.39 22.45
C PHE A 36 11.01 4.46 23.07
N TYR A 37 11.38 5.03 24.23
CA TYR A 37 10.61 6.13 24.84
C TYR A 37 10.59 7.41 24.00
N ARG A 38 11.69 7.72 23.33
CA ARG A 38 11.73 8.83 22.36
C ARG A 38 10.81 8.53 21.16
N LEU A 39 10.81 7.30 20.66
CA LEU A 39 9.97 6.86 19.54
C LEU A 39 8.48 6.95 19.87
N ILE A 40 8.04 6.43 21.02
CA ILE A 40 6.63 6.48 21.43
C ILE A 40 6.13 7.92 21.54
N ARG A 41 6.96 8.86 22.03
CA ARG A 41 6.61 10.30 22.07
C ARG A 41 6.47 10.89 20.67
N ALA A 42 7.35 10.52 19.73
CA ALA A 42 7.26 10.96 18.34
C ALA A 42 6.01 10.37 17.65
N LEU A 43 5.72 9.09 17.85
CA LEU A 43 4.56 8.42 17.28
C LEU A 43 3.23 9.00 17.79
N ARG A 44 3.14 9.36 19.07
CA ARG A 44 1.94 10.06 19.60
C ARG A 44 1.68 11.37 18.87
N LYS A 45 2.72 12.21 18.71
CA LYS A 45 2.59 13.47 17.97
C LYS A 45 2.17 13.26 16.52
N GLU A 46 2.72 12.24 15.86
CA GLU A 46 2.34 11.91 14.49
C GLU A 46 0.90 11.38 14.43
N ALA A 47 0.47 10.57 15.39
CA ALA A 47 -0.92 10.10 15.48
C ALA A 47 -1.90 11.26 15.69
N ASP A 48 -1.57 12.23 16.54
CA ASP A 48 -2.37 13.44 16.75
C ASP A 48 -2.47 14.27 15.46
N ASP A 49 -1.36 14.43 14.72
CA ASP A 49 -1.35 15.13 13.41
C ASP A 49 -2.20 14.38 12.36
N ILE A 50 -2.11 13.05 12.31
CA ILE A 50 -2.93 12.23 11.42
C ILE A 50 -4.41 12.37 11.77
N ALA A 51 -4.77 12.31 13.06
CA ALA A 51 -6.14 12.44 13.52
C ALA A 51 -6.71 13.83 13.20
N ALA A 52 -5.90 14.89 13.35
CA ALA A 52 -6.31 16.26 13.06
C ALA A 52 -6.49 16.53 11.56
N ARG A 53 -5.63 15.96 10.70
CA ARG A 53 -5.63 16.22 9.25
C ARG A 53 -6.52 15.25 8.46
N GLY A 54 -6.78 14.06 9.00
CA GLY A 54 -7.56 13.04 8.31
C GLY A 54 -6.95 12.66 6.94
N PRO A 55 -7.77 12.46 5.89
CA PRO A 55 -7.31 12.05 4.56
C PRO A 55 -6.28 13.00 3.92
N ASP A 56 -6.32 14.30 4.25
CA ASP A 56 -5.39 15.31 3.72
C ASP A 56 -3.93 15.06 4.15
N VAL A 57 -3.73 14.16 5.11
CA VAL A 57 -2.40 13.72 5.50
C VAL A 57 -1.64 13.03 4.36
N ILE A 58 -2.36 12.43 3.41
CA ILE A 58 -1.81 11.67 2.30
C ILE A 58 -1.37 12.63 1.18
N PRO A 59 -0.05 12.74 0.91
CA PRO A 59 0.44 13.62 -0.14
C PRO A 59 -0.09 13.16 -1.51
N THR A 60 -0.47 14.14 -2.32
CA THR A 60 -1.10 13.94 -3.62
C THR A 60 -0.39 14.80 -4.66
N ILE A 61 -0.19 14.26 -5.86
CA ILE A 61 0.32 15.00 -7.03
C ILE A 61 -0.47 14.59 -8.27
N ASP A 62 -0.73 15.51 -9.19
CA ASP A 62 -1.29 15.19 -10.50
C ASP A 62 -0.22 14.61 -11.42
N TYR A 63 -0.60 13.67 -12.28
CA TYR A 63 0.34 12.99 -13.18
C TYR A 63 1.13 13.98 -14.05
N PHE A 64 0.48 15.02 -14.56
CA PHE A 64 1.16 16.03 -15.37
C PHE A 64 2.19 16.86 -14.58
N ASP A 65 2.07 16.92 -13.26
CA ASP A 65 2.97 17.67 -12.38
C ASP A 65 4.22 16.87 -11.96
N ILE A 66 4.31 15.57 -12.29
CA ILE A 66 5.47 14.75 -11.90
C ILE A 66 6.78 15.19 -12.58
N HIS A 67 6.68 15.93 -13.69
CA HIS A 67 7.80 16.50 -14.42
C HIS A 67 8.20 17.91 -13.94
N ASP A 68 7.34 18.57 -13.15
CA ASP A 68 7.69 19.83 -12.50
C ASP A 68 8.66 19.56 -11.34
N SER A 69 9.89 20.02 -11.47
CA SER A 69 10.95 19.74 -10.49
C SER A 69 10.62 20.20 -9.06
N GLY A 70 9.90 21.31 -8.91
CA GLY A 70 9.49 21.87 -7.63
C GLY A 70 8.42 21.03 -6.96
N LYS A 71 7.35 20.73 -7.69
CA LYS A 71 6.25 19.89 -7.23
C LYS A 71 6.71 18.46 -6.96
N ALA A 72 7.50 17.88 -7.85
CA ALA A 72 8.11 16.57 -7.68
C ALA A 72 8.97 16.47 -6.42
N SER A 73 9.82 17.47 -6.17
CA SER A 73 10.68 17.50 -4.98
C SER A 73 9.86 17.59 -3.68
N ALA A 74 8.84 18.46 -3.65
CA ALA A 74 7.92 18.56 -2.52
C ALA A 74 7.18 17.25 -2.27
N PHE A 75 6.64 16.64 -3.32
CA PHE A 75 5.96 15.34 -3.25
C PHE A 75 6.87 14.24 -2.71
N ARG A 76 8.10 14.10 -3.23
CA ARG A 76 9.07 13.09 -2.78
C ARG A 76 9.43 13.25 -1.30
N ARG A 77 9.58 14.48 -0.80
CA ARG A 77 9.79 14.73 0.64
C ARG A 77 8.60 14.27 1.47
N ALA A 78 7.38 14.57 1.01
CA ALA A 78 6.16 14.16 1.72
C ALA A 78 5.94 12.64 1.69
N LEU A 79 6.18 11.99 0.54
CA LEU A 79 6.17 10.53 0.39
C LEU A 79 7.19 9.87 1.32
N ARG A 80 8.42 10.42 1.41
CA ARG A 80 9.43 10.02 2.40
C ARG A 80 9.12 10.43 3.83
N ARG A 81 7.99 11.05 4.13
CA ARG A 81 7.59 11.27 5.53
C ARG A 81 6.45 10.34 5.88
N ARG A 82 5.43 10.29 5.01
CA ARG A 82 4.18 9.57 5.26
C ARG A 82 4.22 8.11 4.86
N GLY A 83 5.14 7.71 3.98
CA GLY A 83 5.21 6.32 3.48
C GLY A 83 3.99 5.92 2.66
N VAL A 84 3.17 6.87 2.23
CA VAL A 84 1.99 6.67 1.38
C VAL A 84 1.79 7.93 0.55
N ALA A 85 1.31 7.80 -0.69
CA ALA A 85 0.95 8.95 -1.52
C ALA A 85 -0.02 8.58 -2.65
N VAL A 86 -0.64 9.59 -3.25
CA VAL A 86 -1.52 9.46 -4.42
C VAL A 86 -0.91 10.15 -5.63
N ILE A 87 -0.89 9.48 -6.78
CA ILE A 87 -0.68 10.12 -8.10
C ILE A 87 -2.03 10.11 -8.83
N LYS A 88 -2.61 11.29 -9.06
CA LYS A 88 -3.91 11.46 -9.70
C LYS A 88 -3.78 11.52 -11.21
N GLY A 89 -4.81 11.05 -11.92
CA GLY A 89 -4.91 11.23 -13.37
C GLY A 89 -3.83 10.52 -14.19
N VAL A 90 -3.20 9.46 -13.65
CA VAL A 90 -2.21 8.66 -14.40
C VAL A 90 -2.85 8.06 -15.65
N VAL A 91 -4.00 7.41 -15.47
CA VAL A 91 -4.80 6.82 -16.55
C VAL A 91 -6.06 7.69 -16.72
N PRO A 92 -6.45 8.05 -17.96
CA PRO A 92 -7.71 8.75 -18.19
C PRO A 92 -8.91 7.98 -17.64
N PRO A 93 -9.93 8.64 -17.08
CA PRO A 93 -11.11 7.97 -16.55
C PRO A 93 -11.79 7.04 -17.56
N THR A 94 -11.91 7.46 -18.81
CA THR A 94 -12.51 6.67 -19.90
C THR A 94 -11.74 5.38 -20.18
N VAL A 95 -10.40 5.42 -20.13
CA VAL A 95 -9.54 4.25 -20.32
C VAL A 95 -9.64 3.30 -19.12
N ALA A 96 -9.63 3.84 -17.90
CA ALA A 96 -9.78 3.04 -16.69
C ALA A 96 -11.15 2.35 -16.64
N GLN A 97 -12.22 3.04 -17.06
CA GLN A 97 -13.57 2.49 -17.15
C GLN A 97 -13.65 1.37 -18.20
N ALA A 98 -13.08 1.57 -19.38
CA ALA A 98 -13.03 0.52 -20.42
C ALA A 98 -12.29 -0.74 -19.93
N TRP A 99 -11.16 -0.60 -19.22
CA TRP A 99 -10.46 -1.75 -18.64
C TRP A 99 -11.28 -2.47 -17.57
N LYS A 100 -12.06 -1.73 -16.78
CA LYS A 100 -12.97 -2.29 -15.78
C LYS A 100 -14.06 -3.11 -16.47
N GLU A 101 -14.77 -2.53 -17.43
CA GLU A 101 -15.84 -3.21 -18.18
C GLU A 101 -15.32 -4.49 -18.83
N GLU A 102 -14.21 -4.41 -19.57
CA GLU A 102 -13.61 -5.58 -20.21
C GLU A 102 -13.13 -6.64 -19.21
N THR A 103 -12.73 -6.24 -17.99
CA THR A 103 -12.38 -7.21 -16.93
C THR A 103 -13.63 -7.92 -16.41
N LEU A 104 -14.76 -7.21 -16.28
CA LEU A 104 -16.02 -7.80 -15.83
C LEU A 104 -16.57 -8.75 -16.88
N ASP A 105 -16.58 -8.35 -18.15
CA ASP A 105 -16.98 -9.20 -19.28
C ASP A 105 -16.10 -10.47 -19.33
N TYR A 106 -14.78 -10.30 -19.17
CA TYR A 106 -13.86 -11.43 -19.13
C TYR A 106 -14.15 -12.39 -17.96
N ILE A 107 -14.56 -11.88 -16.79
CA ILE A 107 -14.92 -12.74 -15.65
C ILE A 107 -16.23 -13.49 -15.94
N GLU A 108 -17.22 -12.83 -16.54
CA GLU A 108 -18.51 -13.43 -16.91
C GLU A 108 -18.32 -14.55 -17.96
N ASP A 109 -17.50 -14.31 -18.97
CA ASP A 109 -17.16 -15.29 -20.01
C ASP A 109 -16.32 -16.48 -19.49
N ASN A 110 -15.74 -16.35 -18.29
CA ASN A 110 -14.84 -17.34 -17.69
C ASN A 110 -15.29 -17.74 -16.28
N PRO A 111 -16.44 -18.43 -16.12
CA PRO A 111 -17.00 -18.79 -14.82
C PRO A 111 -16.10 -19.73 -13.98
N GLN A 112 -15.11 -20.36 -14.60
CA GLN A 112 -14.07 -21.14 -13.91
C GLN A 112 -13.07 -20.28 -13.10
N THR A 113 -13.10 -18.96 -13.26
CA THR A 113 -12.22 -18.03 -12.53
C THR A 113 -12.50 -18.13 -11.03
N ARG A 114 -11.48 -18.49 -10.26
CA ARG A 114 -11.61 -18.63 -8.80
C ARG A 114 -11.75 -17.26 -8.16
N GLY A 115 -12.75 -17.08 -7.31
CA GLY A 115 -12.95 -15.88 -6.52
C GLY A 115 -13.23 -16.19 -5.05
N HIS A 116 -12.92 -15.22 -4.19
CA HIS A 116 -13.05 -15.34 -2.74
C HIS A 116 -13.88 -14.19 -2.17
N PRO A 117 -14.87 -14.47 -1.28
CA PRO A 117 -15.41 -15.81 -0.97
C PRO A 117 -16.16 -16.44 -2.16
N ALA A 118 -16.33 -17.77 -2.17
CA ALA A 118 -16.86 -18.49 -3.35
C ALA A 118 -18.31 -18.12 -3.74
N HIS A 119 -19.13 -17.68 -2.79
CA HIS A 119 -20.55 -17.36 -2.97
C HIS A 119 -20.81 -15.89 -3.33
N ASP A 120 -19.83 -15.02 -3.08
CA ASP A 120 -19.83 -13.60 -3.45
C ASP A 120 -18.39 -13.21 -3.77
N PRO A 121 -17.87 -13.62 -4.94
CA PRO A 121 -16.46 -13.47 -5.25
C PRO A 121 -16.10 -12.00 -5.41
N GLN A 122 -15.23 -11.52 -4.53
CA GLN A 122 -14.73 -10.16 -4.59
C GLN A 122 -13.26 -10.12 -4.94
N LEU A 123 -12.46 -11.03 -4.39
CA LEU A 123 -11.04 -11.18 -4.70
C LEU A 123 -10.86 -12.32 -5.68
N PHE A 124 -10.48 -12.01 -6.91
CA PHE A 124 -10.33 -13.01 -7.97
C PHE A 124 -8.86 -13.43 -8.11
N ASP A 125 -8.62 -14.72 -8.18
CA ASP A 125 -7.32 -15.33 -8.56
C ASP A 125 -7.10 -15.19 -10.07
N LEU A 126 -7.28 -13.97 -10.59
CA LEU A 126 -7.11 -13.59 -11.99
C LEU A 126 -5.86 -12.72 -12.13
N TYR A 127 -4.93 -13.17 -12.97
CA TYR A 127 -3.61 -12.57 -13.09
C TYR A 127 -3.33 -12.02 -14.48
N TRP A 128 -3.92 -12.57 -15.53
CA TRP A 128 -3.51 -12.35 -16.93
C TRP A 128 -4.67 -11.97 -17.85
N SER A 129 -5.73 -11.37 -17.32
CA SER A 129 -6.77 -10.80 -18.20
C SER A 129 -6.15 -9.77 -19.16
N PRO A 130 -6.68 -9.60 -20.38
CA PRO A 130 -6.18 -8.61 -21.33
C PRO A 130 -6.05 -7.21 -20.71
N SER A 131 -7.03 -6.81 -19.90
CA SER A 131 -7.06 -5.52 -19.21
C SER A 131 -5.95 -5.37 -18.19
N GLN A 132 -5.66 -6.40 -17.38
CA GLN A 132 -4.52 -6.37 -16.46
C GLN A 132 -3.18 -6.28 -17.20
N VAL A 133 -3.03 -7.00 -18.32
CA VAL A 133 -1.80 -6.95 -19.12
C VAL A 133 -1.60 -5.58 -19.74
N ARG A 134 -2.64 -4.99 -20.36
CA ARG A 134 -2.58 -3.63 -20.92
C ARG A 134 -2.31 -2.58 -19.86
N ALA A 135 -3.00 -2.66 -18.72
CA ALA A 135 -2.78 -1.71 -17.62
C ALA A 135 -1.32 -1.72 -17.14
N ARG A 136 -0.71 -2.90 -16.97
CA ARG A 136 0.70 -3.05 -16.55
C ARG A 136 1.70 -2.54 -17.59
N ALA A 137 1.34 -2.60 -18.87
CA ALA A 137 2.17 -2.14 -19.98
C ALA A 137 1.91 -0.67 -20.36
N ASP A 138 0.93 -0.01 -19.73
CA ASP A 138 0.57 1.38 -20.04
C ASP A 138 1.75 2.32 -19.78
N SER A 139 2.04 3.19 -20.75
CA SER A 139 3.21 4.06 -20.70
C SER A 139 3.15 5.08 -19.57
N ARG A 140 1.95 5.58 -19.22
CA ARG A 140 1.76 6.53 -18.13
C ARG A 140 1.88 5.84 -16.78
N LEU A 141 1.37 4.61 -16.67
CA LEU A 141 1.55 3.82 -15.45
C LEU A 141 3.02 3.49 -15.21
N LEU A 142 3.75 3.06 -16.25
CA LEU A 142 5.19 2.80 -16.17
C LEU A 142 5.98 4.07 -15.80
N ASP A 143 5.62 5.23 -16.34
CA ASP A 143 6.27 6.49 -15.99
C ASP A 143 5.99 6.92 -14.55
N ALA A 144 4.74 6.81 -14.09
CA ALA A 144 4.37 7.07 -12.70
C ALA A 144 5.08 6.10 -11.72
N GLN A 145 5.26 4.83 -12.11
CA GLN A 145 6.05 3.87 -11.33
C GLN A 145 7.52 4.29 -11.23
N ARG A 146 8.17 4.65 -12.35
CA ARG A 146 9.55 5.16 -12.35
C ARG A 146 9.70 6.40 -11.49
N PHE A 147 8.79 7.36 -11.63
CA PHE A 147 8.77 8.58 -10.84
C PHE A 147 8.76 8.30 -9.33
N ALA A 148 7.91 7.35 -8.91
CA ALA A 148 7.81 6.93 -7.52
C ALA A 148 9.06 6.17 -7.06
N MET A 149 9.53 5.20 -7.84
CA MET A 149 10.73 4.39 -7.55
C MET A 149 11.97 5.26 -7.33
N ARG A 150 12.15 6.30 -8.15
CA ARG A 150 13.24 7.30 -8.03
C ARG A 150 13.20 8.14 -6.76
N THR A 151 12.19 7.98 -5.89
CA THR A 151 12.20 8.55 -4.54
C THR A 151 13.25 7.91 -3.65
N TRP A 152 13.57 6.64 -3.91
CA TRP A 152 14.58 5.86 -3.21
C TRP A 152 15.86 5.77 -4.05
N HIS A 153 16.98 5.70 -3.35
CA HIS A 153 18.30 5.47 -3.94
C HIS A 153 19.11 4.57 -3.01
N SER A 154 20.03 3.81 -3.60
CA SER A 154 21.09 3.15 -2.85
C SER A 154 22.22 4.15 -2.60
N SER A 155 22.85 4.07 -1.44
CA SER A 155 24.13 4.74 -1.18
C SER A 155 25.34 3.90 -1.60
N ASP A 156 25.12 2.64 -2.00
CA ASP A 156 26.11 1.73 -2.55
C ASP A 156 26.00 1.72 -4.08
N ASP A 157 27.07 2.14 -4.74
CA ASP A 157 27.19 2.19 -6.20
C ASP A 157 27.21 0.79 -6.84
N ASN A 158 27.47 -0.27 -6.07
CA ASN A 158 27.45 -1.65 -6.53
C ASN A 158 26.11 -2.37 -6.27
N ALA A 159 25.11 -1.66 -5.74
CA ALA A 159 23.84 -2.28 -5.43
C ALA A 159 23.16 -2.83 -6.69
N LEU A 160 22.78 -4.11 -6.65
CA LEU A 160 22.12 -4.80 -7.77
C LEU A 160 20.62 -4.49 -7.83
N VAL A 161 20.26 -3.22 -7.66
CA VAL A 161 18.87 -2.73 -7.72
C VAL A 161 18.82 -1.46 -8.57
N SER A 162 17.81 -1.38 -9.43
CA SER A 162 17.55 -0.18 -10.23
C SER A 162 16.21 0.44 -9.86
N SER A 163 16.19 1.76 -9.72
CA SER A 163 14.98 2.56 -9.55
C SER A 163 14.40 3.07 -10.87
N ASP A 164 14.99 2.69 -12.01
CA ASP A 164 14.62 3.16 -13.35
C ASP A 164 13.78 2.16 -14.16
N TYR A 165 13.84 0.88 -13.80
CA TYR A 165 13.22 -0.20 -14.56
C TYR A 165 12.17 -0.92 -13.71
N PRO A 166 10.89 -0.52 -13.81
CA PRO A 166 9.80 -1.26 -13.19
C PRO A 166 9.74 -2.68 -13.76
N VAL A 167 9.51 -3.66 -12.89
CA VAL A 167 9.26 -5.05 -13.26
C VAL A 167 7.78 -5.38 -13.07
N VAL A 168 7.25 -6.26 -13.93
CA VAL A 168 5.85 -6.69 -13.84
C VAL A 168 5.69 -7.66 -12.67
N TYR A 169 4.83 -7.29 -11.72
CA TYR A 169 4.33 -8.20 -10.70
C TYR A 169 2.86 -8.50 -10.99
N ALA A 170 2.57 -9.76 -11.30
CA ALA A 170 1.21 -10.21 -11.56
C ALA A 170 0.51 -10.50 -10.23
N ASP A 171 -0.40 -9.61 -9.86
CA ASP A 171 -1.25 -9.75 -8.67
C ASP A 171 -2.71 -9.96 -9.07
N ARG A 172 -3.48 -10.42 -8.10
CA ARG A 172 -4.93 -10.60 -8.13
C ARG A 172 -5.64 -9.26 -8.28
N LEU A 173 -6.90 -9.32 -8.68
CA LEU A 173 -7.79 -8.16 -8.71
C LEU A 173 -8.88 -8.30 -7.66
N ARG A 174 -9.40 -7.17 -7.18
CA ARG A 174 -10.62 -7.16 -6.38
C ARG A 174 -11.69 -6.33 -7.06
N VAL A 175 -12.90 -6.86 -7.13
CA VAL A 175 -14.12 -6.12 -7.45
C VAL A 175 -14.92 -6.05 -6.16
N ARG A 176 -15.36 -4.85 -5.78
CA ARG A 176 -16.24 -4.65 -4.63
C ARG A 176 -17.60 -4.18 -5.10
N THR A 177 -18.64 -4.80 -4.56
CA THR A 177 -20.01 -4.32 -4.68
C THR A 177 -20.29 -3.27 -3.59
N PRO A 178 -21.23 -2.35 -3.79
CA PRO A 178 -21.63 -1.37 -2.77
C PRO A 178 -22.06 -2.01 -1.44
N GLU A 179 -22.58 -3.24 -1.49
CA GLU A 179 -23.08 -4.01 -0.34
C GLU A 179 -21.96 -4.78 0.41
N ASP A 180 -20.69 -4.70 -0.05
CA ASP A 180 -19.57 -5.40 0.60
C ASP A 180 -19.28 -4.84 2.00
N ILE A 181 -19.74 -5.58 3.01
CA ILE A 181 -19.41 -5.37 4.43
C ILE A 181 -18.30 -6.29 4.94
N SER A 182 -17.61 -7.02 4.05
CA SER A 182 -16.60 -8.01 4.43
C SER A 182 -15.52 -7.38 5.31
N PRO A 183 -15.14 -8.02 6.43
CA PRO A 183 -14.11 -7.50 7.30
C PRO A 183 -12.84 -7.20 6.49
N THR A 184 -12.42 -5.94 6.48
CA THR A 184 -11.04 -5.63 6.11
C THR A 184 -10.14 -6.36 7.10
N GLY A 185 -9.18 -7.15 6.59
CA GLY A 185 -8.18 -7.78 7.45
C GLY A 185 -7.56 -6.75 8.39
N GLY A 186 -7.25 -7.15 9.63
CA GLY A 186 -6.63 -6.27 10.61
C GLY A 186 -5.34 -5.62 10.08
N ALA A 187 -4.95 -4.49 10.65
CA ALA A 187 -3.73 -3.79 10.24
C ALA A 187 -2.52 -4.73 10.29
N HIS A 188 -1.81 -4.84 9.17
CA HIS A 188 -0.64 -5.73 9.01
C HIS A 188 0.42 -5.06 8.12
N ILE A 189 1.63 -5.63 8.15
CA ILE A 189 2.75 -5.22 7.28
C ILE A 189 3.25 -6.46 6.53
N ASP A 190 3.15 -6.43 5.20
CA ASP A 190 3.66 -7.49 4.31
C ASP A 190 5.19 -7.48 4.18
N ASN A 191 5.74 -8.48 3.49
CA ASN A 191 7.18 -8.68 3.24
C ASN A 191 7.96 -9.14 4.48
N GLY A 192 7.49 -10.25 5.05
CA GLY A 192 8.09 -10.91 6.20
C GLY A 192 7.30 -10.68 7.49
N SER A 193 7.60 -11.48 8.49
CA SER A 193 7.16 -11.39 9.87
C SER A 193 8.42 -11.50 10.75
N VAL A 194 8.71 -12.69 11.28
CA VAL A 194 9.86 -12.96 12.15
C VAL A 194 11.20 -12.66 11.49
N GLU A 195 11.27 -12.72 10.17
CA GLU A 195 12.46 -12.47 9.35
C GLU A 195 13.02 -11.05 9.54
N ARG A 196 12.20 -10.09 10.01
CA ARG A 196 12.67 -8.72 10.35
C ARG A 196 13.60 -8.68 11.56
N TRP A 197 13.54 -9.70 12.42
CA TRP A 197 14.37 -9.82 13.61
C TRP A 197 15.54 -10.79 13.42
N GLU A 198 15.50 -11.62 12.39
CA GLU A 198 16.48 -12.70 12.21
C GLU A 198 17.79 -12.21 11.57
N PRO A 199 18.96 -12.71 12.05
CA PRO A 199 20.26 -12.33 11.51
C PRO A 199 20.47 -12.75 10.06
N ASP A 200 19.86 -13.84 9.64
CA ASP A 200 19.86 -14.38 8.27
C ASP A 200 18.68 -13.86 7.43
N GLY A 201 17.75 -13.12 8.04
CA GLY A 201 16.71 -12.35 7.34
C GLY A 201 17.14 -10.91 7.08
N TYR A 202 16.35 -9.94 7.55
CA TYR A 202 16.69 -8.51 7.42
C TYR A 202 17.94 -8.12 8.20
N GLY A 203 18.39 -8.92 9.17
CA GLY A 203 19.65 -8.72 9.87
C GLY A 203 20.88 -8.86 8.97
N ALA A 204 20.79 -9.64 7.89
CA ALA A 204 21.94 -9.93 7.01
C ALA A 204 22.43 -8.66 6.29
N SER A 205 21.51 -7.76 5.97
CA SER A 205 21.78 -6.44 5.37
C SER A 205 22.00 -5.33 6.41
N GLY A 206 21.77 -5.62 7.69
CA GLY A 206 21.75 -4.59 8.73
C GLY A 206 20.62 -3.58 8.57
N THR A 207 19.54 -3.89 7.82
CA THR A 207 18.42 -2.96 7.54
C THR A 207 17.94 -2.26 8.82
N TYR A 208 17.67 -2.99 9.89
CA TYR A 208 17.17 -2.40 11.14
C TYR A 208 18.26 -2.14 12.20
N SER A 209 19.55 -2.23 11.84
CA SER A 209 20.67 -2.02 12.77
C SER A 209 20.59 -0.66 13.50
N PRO A 210 20.28 0.48 12.85
CA PRO A 210 20.13 1.75 13.55
C PRO A 210 19.04 1.76 14.64
N VAL A 211 18.01 0.92 14.49
CA VAL A 211 16.93 0.76 15.46
C VAL A 211 17.45 -0.04 16.67
N PHE A 212 18.06 -1.21 16.41
CA PHE A 212 18.57 -2.10 17.46
C PHE A 212 19.85 -1.59 18.16
N THR A 213 20.45 -0.51 17.65
CA THR A 213 21.57 0.20 18.29
C THR A 213 21.14 1.44 19.08
N GLY A 214 19.85 1.76 19.13
CA GLY A 214 19.34 2.94 19.84
C GLY A 214 19.62 4.29 19.15
N ARG A 215 20.16 4.27 17.93
CA ARG A 215 20.64 5.47 17.22
C ARG A 215 19.57 6.21 16.41
N SER A 216 18.52 5.53 15.93
CA SER A 216 17.51 6.16 15.08
C SER A 216 16.16 6.39 15.77
N LEU A 217 15.52 7.52 15.44
CA LEU A 217 14.11 7.83 15.67
C LEU A 217 13.31 8.00 14.38
N GLN A 218 13.96 7.90 13.22
CA GLN A 218 13.38 8.21 11.92
C GLN A 218 13.42 6.99 11.01
N PRO A 219 12.46 6.86 10.09
CA PRO A 219 12.34 5.64 9.33
C PRO A 219 13.49 5.43 8.35
N LEU A 220 13.71 4.16 8.05
CA LEU A 220 14.65 3.66 7.05
C LEU A 220 14.24 4.13 5.65
N TRP A 221 14.69 5.33 5.28
CA TRP A 221 14.56 5.87 3.92
C TRP A 221 15.76 5.52 3.04
N VAL A 222 16.81 4.96 3.65
CA VAL A 222 17.98 4.49 2.93
C VAL A 222 17.72 3.06 2.51
N MET A 223 17.72 2.81 1.19
CA MET A 223 17.70 1.47 0.63
C MET A 223 19.11 0.90 0.78
N GLN A 224 19.51 0.67 2.03
CA GLN A 224 20.90 0.37 2.38
C GLN A 224 21.18 -1.13 2.33
N HIS A 225 20.70 -1.79 1.26
CA HIS A 225 20.59 -3.24 1.03
C HIS A 225 19.20 -3.81 1.42
N VAL A 226 18.41 -4.20 0.42
CA VAL A 226 17.28 -5.12 0.60
C VAL A 226 17.85 -6.51 0.26
N PRO A 227 18.11 -7.37 1.25
CA PRO A 227 18.62 -8.70 0.97
C PRO A 227 17.52 -9.52 0.30
N ASP A 228 17.91 -10.51 -0.50
CA ASP A 228 17.02 -11.62 -0.83
C ASP A 228 16.74 -12.35 0.49
N VAL A 229 15.54 -12.14 1.05
CA VAL A 229 15.10 -12.78 2.30
C VAL A 229 14.23 -13.97 1.91
N PRO A 230 14.72 -15.21 2.05
CA PRO A 230 13.88 -16.38 1.85
C PRO A 230 12.72 -16.32 2.84
N GLY A 231 11.47 -16.36 2.35
CA GLY A 231 10.31 -16.42 3.23
C GLY A 231 10.34 -17.69 4.07
N HIS A 232 10.00 -17.59 5.36
CA HIS A 232 9.85 -18.78 6.19
C HIS A 232 8.75 -19.68 5.56
N PRO A 233 8.88 -21.02 5.52
CA PRO A 233 7.93 -21.92 4.85
C PRO A 233 6.49 -21.91 5.42
N GLN A 234 6.26 -21.18 6.52
CA GLN A 234 4.95 -20.95 7.13
C GLN A 234 4.44 -19.50 7.01
N SER A 235 5.23 -18.62 6.37
CA SER A 235 4.84 -17.25 6.03
C SER A 235 4.18 -17.23 4.65
N VAL A 236 3.28 -16.28 4.40
CA VAL A 236 2.80 -16.01 3.03
C VAL A 236 3.93 -15.27 2.31
N PRO A 237 4.65 -15.91 1.36
CA PRO A 237 5.77 -15.27 0.69
C PRO A 237 5.21 -14.29 -0.35
N CYS A 238 5.67 -13.04 -0.33
CA CYS A 238 5.35 -12.05 -1.36
C CYS A 238 6.63 -11.70 -2.13
N PRO A 239 6.95 -12.42 -3.23
CA PRO A 239 8.22 -12.24 -3.95
C PRO A 239 8.27 -11.02 -4.89
N GLY A 240 7.34 -10.07 -4.80
CA GLY A 240 7.33 -8.89 -5.68
C GLY A 240 6.28 -7.85 -5.30
N ARG A 241 6.47 -6.59 -5.75
CA ARG A 241 5.82 -5.39 -5.18
C ARG A 241 4.79 -4.73 -6.12
N GLN A 242 3.68 -4.30 -5.50
CA GLN A 242 2.82 -3.10 -5.74
C GLN A 242 1.78 -3.02 -6.90
N ARG A 243 0.50 -3.13 -6.49
CA ARG A 243 -0.65 -2.18 -6.67
C ARG A 243 -1.85 -2.62 -7.52
N ARG A 244 -2.99 -2.00 -7.17
CA ARG A 244 -4.41 -2.28 -7.46
C ARG A 244 -5.09 -1.03 -8.04
N LEU A 245 -6.11 -1.24 -8.88
CA LEU A 245 -7.04 -0.22 -9.36
C LEU A 245 -8.28 -0.23 -8.47
N ASP A 246 -8.65 0.89 -7.86
CA ASP A 246 -9.97 1.10 -7.24
C ASP A 246 -10.53 2.45 -7.71
N GLY A 247 -11.77 2.44 -8.18
CA GLY A 247 -12.59 3.64 -8.37
C GLY A 247 -13.95 3.35 -7.76
N LEU A 248 -14.39 4.19 -6.82
CA LEU A 248 -15.78 4.50 -6.41
C LEU A 248 -15.71 5.48 -5.20
N PRO A 249 -16.68 6.40 -5.06
CA PRO A 249 -16.70 7.36 -3.95
C PRO A 249 -17.22 6.69 -2.66
N ASN A 250 -16.57 6.99 -1.54
CA ASN A 250 -17.01 6.71 -0.15
C ASN A 250 -17.39 5.26 0.25
N GLY A 251 -17.04 4.25 -0.53
CA GLY A 251 -17.16 2.83 -0.13
C GLY A 251 -15.81 2.18 0.19
N ALA A 252 -15.56 1.85 1.45
CA ALA A 252 -14.46 1.00 1.95
C ALA A 252 -13.06 1.27 1.33
N ALA A 253 -12.54 2.49 1.46
CA ALA A 253 -11.14 2.79 1.12
C ALA A 253 -10.16 2.01 2.03
N LYS A 254 -8.97 1.67 1.53
CA LYS A 254 -7.92 1.09 2.38
C LYS A 254 -7.47 2.11 3.43
N HIS A 255 -7.56 1.75 4.70
CA HIS A 255 -6.95 2.50 5.79
C HIS A 255 -5.49 2.05 5.94
N GLY A 256 -4.55 2.94 5.62
CA GLY A 256 -3.14 2.76 5.96
C GLY A 256 -2.81 3.63 7.17
N VAL A 257 -2.05 3.10 8.13
CA VAL A 257 -1.34 3.98 9.07
C VAL A 257 -0.22 4.62 8.25
N PRO A 258 -0.18 5.96 8.06
CA PRO A 258 0.87 6.63 7.31
C PRO A 258 2.16 6.67 8.14
N THR A 259 2.72 5.48 8.33
CA THR A 259 4.04 5.16 8.85
C THR A 259 4.62 4.13 7.88
N PRO A 260 5.90 4.20 7.50
CA PRO A 260 6.41 3.43 6.36
C PRO A 260 6.26 1.92 6.60
N PRO A 261 5.86 1.14 5.56
CA PRO A 261 6.41 1.22 4.21
C PRO A 261 5.42 1.61 3.10
N ALA A 262 5.94 2.40 2.16
CA ALA A 262 5.39 2.81 0.86
C ALA A 262 4.17 2.02 0.33
N LEU A 263 2.97 2.60 0.49
CA LEU A 263 1.78 2.31 -0.32
C LEU A 263 1.51 3.48 -1.24
N LEU A 264 1.81 3.34 -2.53
CA LEU A 264 1.39 4.34 -3.51
C LEU A 264 -0.02 3.94 -3.99
N HIS A 265 -0.96 4.88 -3.99
CA HIS A 265 -2.34 4.72 -4.45
C HIS A 265 -2.56 5.58 -5.70
N THR A 266 -3.46 5.17 -6.58
CA THR A 266 -3.96 5.98 -7.70
C THR A 266 -5.48 5.91 -7.61
N THR A 267 -6.17 7.05 -7.54
CA THR A 267 -7.63 7.10 -7.55
C THR A 267 -8.09 7.92 -8.75
N THR A 268 -9.11 7.43 -9.44
CA THR A 268 -9.93 8.19 -10.38
C THR A 268 -11.14 8.70 -9.61
N GLN A 269 -11.24 10.02 -9.45
CA GLN A 269 -12.38 10.69 -8.84
C GLN A 269 -13.31 11.15 -9.97
N GLU A 270 -14.56 10.68 -9.98
CA GLU A 270 -15.58 11.24 -10.86
C GLU A 270 -16.07 12.59 -10.32
N PRO A 271 -16.32 13.59 -11.17
CA PRO A 271 -16.99 14.81 -10.76
C PRO A 271 -18.45 14.50 -10.40
N SER A 272 -18.90 14.95 -9.23
CA SER A 272 -20.31 14.93 -8.85
C SER A 272 -21.11 15.76 -9.84
N GLY A 273 -22.03 15.13 -10.57
CA GLY A 273 -22.99 15.83 -11.40
C GLY A 273 -23.90 16.70 -10.54
N GLU A 274 -23.87 18.01 -10.78
CA GLU A 274 -24.93 18.92 -10.36
C GLU A 274 -26.21 18.58 -11.13
N ASP A 275 -27.27 18.31 -10.40
CA ASP A 275 -28.60 18.02 -10.90
C ASP A 275 -29.26 19.36 -11.30
N ASP A 276 -28.97 19.82 -12.53
CA ASP A 276 -29.66 20.95 -13.15
C ASP A 276 -31.06 20.50 -13.59
N GLY A 277 -32.01 20.57 -12.66
CA GLY A 277 -33.43 20.36 -12.88
C GLY A 277 -34.06 21.49 -13.71
N LEU A 278 -33.88 21.43 -15.03
CA LEU A 278 -34.74 22.11 -16.01
C LEU A 278 -36.16 21.50 -15.96
N ARG A 279 -37.08 22.18 -15.29
CA ARG A 279 -38.52 21.97 -15.46
C ARG A 279 -39.06 23.11 -16.31
N ASP A 280 -39.46 22.79 -17.54
CA ASP A 280 -40.29 23.66 -18.35
C ASP A 280 -41.38 22.84 -19.05
N GLY A 281 -42.58 23.41 -19.12
CA GLY A 281 -43.62 23.08 -20.10
C GLY A 281 -44.59 21.94 -19.77
N GLY A 282 -45.73 22.29 -19.15
CA GLY A 282 -46.88 21.39 -19.05
C GLY A 282 -48.14 22.12 -18.55
N HIS A 283 -48.65 23.07 -19.35
CA HIS A 283 -49.97 23.65 -19.17
C HIS A 283 -51.08 22.62 -19.47
N GLY A 284 -52.13 22.63 -18.64
CA GLY A 284 -53.38 21.87 -18.86
C GLY A 284 -54.33 21.91 -17.66
N ASP A 285 -55.22 22.91 -17.69
CA ASP A 285 -56.61 22.91 -17.22
C ASP A 285 -57.01 23.26 -15.76
N GLU A 286 -57.70 24.42 -15.69
CA GLU A 286 -58.91 24.81 -14.97
C GLU A 286 -59.05 24.58 -13.44
N TRP A 287 -59.34 25.68 -12.72
CA TRP A 287 -60.61 25.99 -12.01
C TRP A 287 -60.35 27.06 -10.93
N GLY A 288 -61.04 28.20 -11.01
CA GLY A 288 -61.14 29.20 -9.93
C GLY A 288 -60.62 30.59 -10.24
#